data_AF-A0A7K2VJW1-F1
#
_entry.id   AF-A0A7K2VJW1-F1
#
_cell.length_a   1.000
_cell.length_b   1.000
_cell.length_c   1.000
_cell.angle_alpha   90.00
_cell.angle_beta   90.00
_cell.angle_gamma   90.00
#
_symmetry.space_group_name_H-M   'P 1'
#
loop_
_entity.id
_entity.type
_entity.pdbx_description
1 polymer ?
#
loop_
_entity_poly.entity_id
_entity_poly.type
_entity_poly.pdbx_seq_one_letter_code
_entity_poly.pdbx_strand_id
1 'polypeptide(L)'
;MTKWAPRHDGGRPSGTPCSHTWTAEPEPLSETCTTCAARERAPAGLLLCLTCGHVGCSDSSPGAHATTHFDSTGHPVVRALAPGQEWAWCYEDKVYLDPLSVQPVPHSAPRPPESVWDYPRPPAMREDDRVVRVECAGQVVAESRKSVRVLETSHPPVFYIPPADVRTELLIPATSGRTWCEWKGAARYWDVVVGDDVRAGAAWSYPRPERGFTALKDYLAFYPSRMDRCTVAGEGVTAQEGDFYGGWITSEVCGPFKGGPGTLLW
;
A
#
# COMPACT_ATOMS: atom_id res chain seq x y z
N MET A 1 -14.40 0.21 1.67
CA MET A 1 -13.93 -0.99 2.39
C MET A 1 -12.90 -0.55 3.40
N THR A 2 -13.21 -0.63 4.68
CA THR A 2 -12.27 -0.30 5.77
C THR A 2 -11.33 -1.48 5.94
N LYS A 3 -10.01 -1.23 5.84
CA LYS A 3 -9.00 -2.25 6.13
C LYS A 3 -8.62 -2.12 7.60
N TRP A 4 -8.44 -3.24 8.30
CA TRP A 4 -8.07 -3.25 9.73
C TRP A 4 -6.64 -3.76 9.90
N ALA A 5 -5.89 -3.16 10.82
CA ALA A 5 -4.52 -3.59 11.16
C ALA A 5 -4.30 -3.67 12.68
N PRO A 6 -3.40 -4.54 13.15
CA PRO A 6 -3.07 -4.64 14.58
C PRO A 6 -2.64 -3.30 15.16
N ARG A 7 -3.28 -2.88 16.26
CA ARG A 7 -2.91 -1.70 17.02
C ARG A 7 -1.52 -1.91 17.63
N HIS A 8 -0.68 -0.87 17.56
CA HIS A 8 0.61 -0.88 18.24
C HIS A 8 0.42 -0.94 19.76
N ASP A 9 0.97 -1.95 20.42
CA ASP A 9 1.16 -1.95 21.86
C ASP A 9 2.51 -1.29 22.18
N GLY A 10 2.57 -0.44 23.20
CA GLY A 10 3.77 0.35 23.55
C GLY A 10 5.04 -0.45 23.89
N GLY A 11 4.99 -1.79 23.81
CA GLY A 11 6.12 -2.71 23.97
C GLY A 11 6.65 -3.32 22.66
N ARG A 12 5.96 -3.20 21.52
CA ARG A 12 6.43 -3.74 20.23
C ARG A 12 6.01 -2.85 19.05
N PRO A 13 6.95 -2.24 18.31
CA PRO A 13 6.62 -1.31 17.22
C PRO A 13 5.91 -1.94 16.01
N SER A 14 5.66 -3.25 15.98
CA SER A 14 4.86 -3.93 14.96
C SER A 14 3.52 -4.49 15.48
N GLY A 15 3.21 -4.32 16.77
CA GLY A 15 2.12 -5.04 17.44
C GLY A 15 2.33 -6.57 17.45
N THR A 16 1.35 -7.30 17.99
CA THR A 16 1.23 -8.75 17.81
C THR A 16 0.60 -9.01 16.43
N PRO A 17 1.21 -9.85 15.57
CA PRO A 17 0.69 -10.08 14.23
C PRO A 17 -0.68 -10.78 14.31
N CYS A 18 -1.63 -10.30 13.52
CA CYS A 18 -2.96 -10.89 13.36
C CYS A 18 -3.23 -10.99 11.86
N SER A 19 -3.63 -12.19 11.41
CA SER A 19 -3.90 -12.46 10.00
C SER A 19 -5.30 -12.03 9.58
N HIS A 20 -6.16 -11.73 10.55
CA HIS A 20 -7.54 -11.28 10.38
C HIS A 20 -7.64 -9.80 9.99
N THR A 21 -6.90 -9.41 8.95
CA THR A 21 -6.96 -8.08 8.32
C THR A 21 -8.20 -7.99 7.43
N TRP A 22 -9.35 -7.80 8.08
CA TRP A 22 -10.65 -7.85 7.44
C TRP A 22 -10.89 -6.64 6.52
N THR A 23 -11.66 -6.80 5.44
CA THR A 23 -11.95 -5.75 4.44
C THR A 23 -13.44 -5.46 4.24
N ALA A 24 -14.34 -6.30 4.74
CA ALA A 24 -15.78 -6.13 4.58
C ALA A 24 -16.45 -5.51 5.82
N GLU A 25 -17.32 -4.53 5.63
CA GLU A 25 -18.19 -4.01 6.68
C GLU A 25 -19.62 -4.46 6.37
N PRO A 26 -20.08 -5.60 6.93
CA PRO A 26 -21.45 -6.04 6.71
C PRO A 26 -22.43 -5.05 7.33
N GLU A 27 -23.62 -4.92 6.72
CA GLU A 27 -24.71 -4.18 7.35
C GLU A 27 -25.08 -4.86 8.68
N PRO A 28 -25.30 -4.08 9.76
CA PRO A 28 -25.78 -4.64 11.02
C PRO A 28 -27.11 -5.35 10.83
N LEU A 29 -27.19 -6.61 11.28
CA LEU A 29 -28.45 -7.38 11.26
C LEU A 29 -29.49 -6.85 12.26
N SER A 30 -29.07 -5.99 13.19
CA SER A 30 -29.93 -5.31 14.15
C SER A 30 -29.29 -4.01 14.62
N GLU A 31 -30.11 -3.06 15.08
CA GLU A 31 -29.62 -1.78 15.63
C GLU A 31 -29.00 -1.94 17.03
N THR A 32 -29.32 -3.02 17.73
CA THR A 32 -28.85 -3.31 19.09
C THR A 32 -28.68 -4.81 19.32
N CYS A 33 -28.14 -5.19 20.48
CA CYS A 33 -28.04 -6.58 20.89
C CYS A 33 -29.44 -7.14 21.22
N THR A 34 -29.96 -7.99 20.34
CA THR A 34 -31.31 -8.57 20.44
C THR A 34 -31.52 -9.36 21.73
N THR A 35 -30.48 -10.05 22.22
CA THR A 35 -30.53 -10.81 23.47
C THR A 35 -30.58 -9.91 24.72
N CYS A 36 -30.01 -8.70 24.66
CA CYS A 36 -30.16 -7.70 25.72
C CYS A 36 -31.55 -7.06 25.66
N ALA A 37 -32.01 -6.70 24.46
CA ALA A 37 -33.34 -6.12 24.23
C ALA A 37 -34.47 -7.04 24.69
N ALA A 38 -34.39 -8.35 24.40
CA ALA A 38 -35.37 -9.35 24.85
C ALA A 38 -35.45 -9.50 26.38
N ARG A 39 -34.45 -8.98 27.11
CA ARG A 39 -34.40 -8.96 28.57
C ARG A 39 -34.59 -7.55 29.15
N GLU A 40 -35.00 -6.60 28.32
CA GLU A 40 -35.21 -5.19 28.70
C GLU A 40 -33.97 -4.56 29.35
N ARG A 41 -32.77 -4.93 28.88
CA ARG A 41 -31.50 -4.40 29.38
C ARG A 41 -30.78 -3.60 28.30
N ALA A 42 -30.25 -2.43 28.69
CA ALA A 42 -29.39 -1.63 27.85
C ALA A 42 -27.94 -2.17 27.87
N PRO A 43 -27.31 -2.46 26.72
CA PRO A 43 -25.90 -2.83 26.67
C PRO A 43 -25.01 -1.61 26.93
N ALA A 44 -23.90 -1.82 27.65
CA ALA A 44 -22.89 -0.79 27.89
C ALA A 44 -22.03 -0.48 26.65
N GLY A 45 -21.98 -1.41 25.70
CA GLY A 45 -21.32 -1.24 24.42
C GLY A 45 -21.84 -2.26 23.41
N LEU A 46 -21.85 -1.88 22.14
CA LEU A 46 -22.29 -2.72 21.02
C LEU A 46 -21.10 -3.03 20.11
N LEU A 47 -21.02 -4.28 19.70
CA LEU A 47 -20.00 -4.82 18.84
C LEU A 47 -20.64 -5.48 17.62
N LEU A 48 -20.19 -5.11 16.42
CA LEU A 48 -20.62 -5.68 15.14
C LEU A 48 -19.62 -6.74 14.69
N CYS A 49 -20.10 -7.97 14.47
CA CYS A 49 -19.32 -9.03 13.84
C CYS A 49 -19.05 -8.70 12.37
N LEU A 50 -17.78 -8.61 12.00
CA LEU A 50 -17.38 -8.25 10.63
C LEU A 50 -17.57 -9.41 9.63
N THR A 51 -17.72 -10.64 10.12
CA THR A 51 -17.97 -11.81 9.26
C THR A 51 -19.42 -11.90 8.78
N CYS A 52 -20.40 -11.56 9.63
CA CYS A 52 -21.80 -11.84 9.33
C CYS A 52 -22.80 -10.73 9.71
N GLY A 53 -22.35 -9.61 10.28
CA GLY A 53 -23.23 -8.50 10.64
C GLY A 53 -23.98 -8.67 11.97
N HIS A 54 -23.73 -9.72 12.75
CA HIS A 54 -24.35 -9.91 14.06
C HIS A 54 -23.97 -8.78 15.03
N VAL A 55 -24.93 -8.24 15.79
CA VAL A 55 -24.68 -7.22 16.81
C VAL A 55 -24.83 -7.81 18.22
N GLY A 56 -23.71 -7.88 18.93
CA GLY A 56 -23.61 -8.37 20.31
C GLY A 56 -23.26 -7.26 21.29
N CYS A 57 -23.57 -7.45 22.58
CA CYS A 57 -23.08 -6.57 23.63
C CYS A 57 -21.62 -6.90 23.99
N SER A 58 -20.84 -5.88 24.33
CA SER A 58 -19.45 -6.02 24.75
C SER A 58 -19.30 -6.77 26.08
N ASP A 59 -18.08 -7.18 26.40
CA ASP A 59 -17.76 -7.87 27.66
C ASP A 59 -18.01 -7.00 28.91
N SER A 60 -18.04 -5.67 28.74
CA SER A 60 -18.43 -4.74 29.79
C SER A 60 -19.93 -4.76 30.10
N SER A 61 -20.74 -5.42 29.27
CA SER A 61 -22.18 -5.59 29.46
C SER A 61 -22.48 -6.95 30.11
N PRO A 62 -23.46 -7.05 31.02
CA PRO A 62 -23.90 -8.35 31.55
C PRO A 62 -24.38 -9.29 30.43
N GLY A 63 -23.62 -10.35 30.18
CA GLY A 63 -23.94 -11.40 29.20
C GLY A 63 -22.90 -11.61 28.10
N ALA A 64 -22.00 -10.65 27.85
CA ALA A 64 -20.87 -10.79 26.89
C ALA A 64 -21.29 -11.46 25.56
N HIS A 65 -22.42 -11.03 24.98
CA HIS A 65 -23.05 -11.74 23.86
C HIS A 65 -22.21 -11.71 22.58
N ALA A 66 -21.34 -10.71 22.39
CA ALA A 66 -20.39 -10.72 21.28
C ALA A 66 -19.33 -11.84 21.42
N THR A 67 -18.87 -12.10 22.64
CA THR A 67 -17.93 -13.19 22.94
C THR A 67 -18.61 -14.55 22.83
N THR A 68 -19.84 -14.67 23.34
CA THR A 68 -20.66 -15.89 23.14
C THR A 68 -20.88 -16.18 21.66
N HIS A 69 -21.14 -15.14 20.86
CA HIS A 69 -21.26 -15.27 19.39
C HIS A 69 -19.95 -15.79 18.78
N PHE A 70 -18.80 -15.24 19.15
CA PHE A 70 -17.50 -15.76 18.71
C PHE A 70 -17.31 -17.23 19.10
N ASP A 71 -17.52 -17.60 20.37
CA ASP A 71 -17.31 -18.98 20.85
C ASP A 71 -18.19 -20.00 20.10
N SER A 72 -19.39 -19.58 19.67
CA SER A 72 -20.34 -20.45 18.95
C SER A 72 -20.14 -20.53 17.45
N THR A 73 -19.57 -19.50 16.82
CA THR A 73 -19.47 -19.37 15.35
C THR A 73 -18.05 -19.39 14.82
N GLY A 74 -17.06 -19.11 15.66
CA GLY A 74 -15.68 -18.88 15.26
C GLY A 74 -15.46 -17.57 14.50
N HIS A 75 -16.42 -16.63 14.46
CA HIS A 75 -16.24 -15.36 13.74
C HIS A 75 -15.28 -14.43 14.50
N PRO A 76 -14.05 -14.21 14.01
CA PRO A 76 -12.94 -13.82 14.87
C PRO A 76 -12.89 -12.33 15.18
N VAL A 77 -13.54 -11.47 14.38
CA VAL A 77 -13.39 -10.01 14.47
C VAL A 77 -14.72 -9.29 14.67
N VAL A 78 -14.73 -8.39 15.65
CA VAL A 78 -15.84 -7.46 15.92
C VAL A 78 -15.36 -6.01 15.92
N ARG A 79 -16.16 -5.07 15.39
CA ARG A 79 -15.89 -3.63 15.51
C ARG A 79 -16.83 -2.95 16.50
N ALA A 80 -16.37 -1.88 17.13
CA ALA A 80 -17.24 -1.03 17.93
C ALA A 80 -18.30 -0.33 17.05
N LEU A 81 -19.52 -0.25 17.57
CA LEU A 81 -20.63 0.49 16.94
C LEU A 81 -20.89 1.87 17.57
N ALA A 82 -20.29 2.16 18.72
CA ALA A 82 -20.51 3.44 19.39
C ALA A 82 -19.95 4.61 18.54
N PRO A 83 -20.66 5.75 18.44
CA PRO A 83 -20.18 6.91 17.72
C PRO A 83 -18.78 7.36 18.19
N GLY A 84 -17.87 7.61 17.24
CA GLY A 84 -16.49 8.03 17.52
C GLY A 84 -15.56 6.91 18.04
N GLN A 85 -16.04 5.67 18.17
CA GLN A 85 -15.20 4.52 18.49
C GLN A 85 -14.80 3.79 17.21
N GLU A 86 -13.61 4.09 16.71
CA GLU A 86 -13.07 3.49 15.50
C GLU A 86 -12.01 2.45 15.85
N TRP A 87 -12.46 1.31 16.39
CA TRP A 87 -11.59 0.19 16.74
C TRP A 87 -12.31 -1.14 16.53
N ALA A 88 -11.53 -2.20 16.29
CA ALA A 88 -11.99 -3.57 16.26
C ALA A 88 -11.16 -4.46 17.21
N TRP A 89 -11.68 -5.63 17.50
CA TRP A 89 -11.07 -6.63 18.37
C TRP A 89 -11.07 -7.97 17.66
N CYS A 90 -9.91 -8.62 17.64
CA CYS A 90 -9.77 -10.00 17.20
C CYS A 90 -9.75 -10.91 18.43
N TYR A 91 -10.77 -11.76 18.56
CA TYR A 91 -10.89 -12.70 19.68
C TYR A 91 -9.84 -13.81 19.62
N GLU A 92 -9.51 -14.29 18.42
CA GLU A 92 -8.56 -15.38 18.21
C GLU A 92 -7.12 -14.95 18.55
N ASP A 93 -6.68 -13.84 17.97
CA ASP A 93 -5.32 -13.31 18.18
C ASP A 93 -5.21 -12.43 19.45
N LYS A 94 -6.35 -12.10 20.08
CA LYS A 94 -6.45 -11.26 21.29
C LYS A 94 -5.78 -9.89 21.12
N VAL A 95 -6.03 -9.24 20.00
CA VAL A 95 -5.46 -7.94 19.66
C VAL A 95 -6.54 -6.91 19.34
N TYR A 96 -6.27 -5.67 19.70
CA TYR A 96 -6.98 -4.52 19.14
C TYR A 96 -6.53 -4.29 17.71
N LEU A 97 -7.47 -3.91 16.86
CA LEU A 97 -7.23 -3.48 15.50
C LEU A 97 -7.68 -2.02 15.37
N ASP A 98 -6.86 -1.22 14.70
CA ASP A 98 -7.24 0.12 14.26
C ASP A 98 -7.69 0.05 12.80
N PRO A 99 -8.63 0.90 12.38
CA PRO A 99 -8.86 1.09 10.96
C PRO A 99 -7.56 1.64 10.37
N LEU A 100 -7.06 0.97 9.33
CA LEU A 100 -6.10 1.59 8.44
C LEU A 100 -6.83 2.73 7.77
N SER A 101 -6.64 3.90 8.34
CA SER A 101 -7.01 5.13 7.71
C SER A 101 -6.12 5.24 6.46
N VAL A 102 -6.70 4.96 5.29
CA VAL A 102 -6.22 5.57 4.05
C VAL A 102 -6.66 7.04 4.13
N GLN A 103 -6.14 7.79 5.11
CA GLN A 103 -6.25 9.23 5.02
C GLN A 103 -5.43 9.61 3.79
N PRO A 104 -5.96 10.41 2.85
CA PRO A 104 -5.09 11.12 1.94
C PRO A 104 -4.12 11.89 2.83
N VAL A 105 -2.88 11.44 2.84
CA VAL A 105 -1.81 12.15 3.53
C VAL A 105 -1.84 13.54 2.92
N PRO A 106 -1.88 14.62 3.73
CA PRO A 106 -1.67 15.94 3.18
C PRO A 106 -0.43 15.86 2.30
N HIS A 107 -0.51 16.40 1.08
CA HIS A 107 0.66 16.60 0.22
C HIS A 107 1.75 17.09 1.16
N SER A 108 2.84 16.34 1.34
CA SER A 108 4.00 16.87 2.04
C SER A 108 4.25 18.25 1.44
N ALA A 109 4.41 19.28 2.28
CA ALA A 109 4.56 20.66 1.81
C ALA A 109 5.42 20.68 0.53
N PRO A 110 5.00 21.40 -0.53
CA PRO A 110 5.66 21.32 -1.84
C PRO A 110 7.17 21.39 -1.66
N ARG A 111 7.90 20.36 -2.10
CA ARG A 111 9.36 20.40 -2.02
C ARG A 111 9.86 21.44 -3.01
N PRO A 112 11.01 22.08 -2.74
CA PRO A 112 11.63 22.98 -3.71
C PRO A 112 11.79 22.27 -5.06
N PRO A 113 11.60 22.98 -6.19
CA PRO A 113 11.86 22.38 -7.49
C PRO A 113 13.28 21.84 -7.60
N GLU A 114 13.45 20.70 -8.26
CA GLU A 114 14.73 20.06 -8.51
C GLU A 114 14.92 19.82 -10.01
N SER A 115 16.12 20.08 -10.52
CA SER A 115 16.45 19.82 -11.92
C SER A 115 17.04 18.42 -12.07
N VAL A 116 16.59 17.68 -13.08
CA VAL A 116 17.19 16.38 -13.43
C VAL A 116 18.66 16.49 -13.85
N TRP A 117 19.13 17.69 -14.19
CA TRP A 117 20.51 17.97 -14.56
C TRP A 117 21.44 18.14 -13.36
N ASP A 118 20.87 18.38 -12.17
CA ASP A 118 21.63 18.47 -10.91
C ASP A 118 21.82 17.10 -10.26
N TYR A 119 21.14 16.06 -10.77
CA TYR A 119 21.32 14.69 -10.29
C TYR A 119 22.70 14.15 -10.66
N PRO A 120 23.32 13.34 -9.78
CA PRO A 120 24.68 12.87 -10.00
C PRO A 120 24.76 11.72 -11.00
N ARG A 121 25.97 11.53 -11.52
CA ARG A 121 26.44 10.30 -12.17
C ARG A 121 27.73 9.87 -11.47
N PRO A 122 27.82 8.69 -10.85
CA PRO A 122 26.82 7.61 -10.80
C PRO A 122 25.50 7.99 -10.10
N PRO A 123 24.40 7.27 -10.36
CA PRO A 123 23.09 7.57 -9.80
C PRO A 123 23.08 7.57 -8.27
N ALA A 124 22.31 8.46 -7.68
CA ALA A 124 22.12 8.51 -6.23
C ALA A 124 20.82 7.83 -5.81
N MET A 125 20.88 7.04 -4.73
CA MET A 125 19.68 6.55 -4.03
C MET A 125 19.34 7.46 -2.88
N ARG A 126 18.07 7.81 -2.72
CA ARG A 126 17.56 8.56 -1.57
C ARG A 126 16.28 7.90 -1.08
N GLU A 127 16.17 7.71 0.23
CA GLU A 127 14.91 7.30 0.83
C GLU A 127 13.88 8.41 0.63
N ASP A 128 12.62 8.02 0.39
CA ASP A 128 11.51 8.95 0.27
C ASP A 128 10.29 8.40 1.02
N ASP A 129 9.83 9.19 1.99
CA ASP A 129 8.78 8.87 2.94
C ASP A 129 7.37 9.27 2.48
N ARG A 130 7.30 9.97 1.34
CA ARG A 130 6.02 10.29 0.69
C ARG A 130 5.31 9.02 0.26
N VAL A 131 3.98 9.06 0.28
CA VAL A 131 3.17 7.94 -0.22
C VAL A 131 3.35 7.83 -1.73
N VAL A 132 3.97 6.74 -2.16
CA VAL A 132 4.03 6.30 -3.55
C VAL A 132 2.95 5.26 -3.76
N ARG A 133 2.10 5.43 -4.79
CA ARG A 133 0.99 4.52 -5.09
C ARG A 133 0.92 4.22 -6.58
N VAL A 134 0.62 2.96 -6.91
CA VAL A 134 0.48 2.44 -8.27
C VAL A 134 -0.88 1.74 -8.39
N GLU A 135 -1.66 2.13 -9.40
CA GLU A 135 -2.98 1.57 -9.70
C GLU A 135 -3.03 0.97 -11.11
N CYS A 136 -3.69 -0.18 -11.23
CA CYS A 136 -3.94 -0.88 -12.49
C CYS A 136 -5.29 -1.59 -12.44
N ALA A 137 -6.09 -1.45 -13.50
CA ALA A 137 -7.45 -1.97 -13.62
C ALA A 137 -8.33 -1.68 -12.38
N GLY A 138 -8.24 -0.45 -11.85
CA GLY A 138 -8.98 -0.01 -10.66
C GLY A 138 -8.53 -0.61 -9.33
N GLN A 139 -7.44 -1.39 -9.29
CA GLN A 139 -6.86 -1.95 -8.07
C GLN A 139 -5.53 -1.28 -7.73
N VAL A 140 -5.26 -1.15 -6.42
CA VAL A 140 -3.94 -0.75 -5.92
C VAL A 140 -3.00 -1.94 -6.04
N VAL A 141 -1.95 -1.80 -6.84
CA VAL A 141 -0.90 -2.81 -7.05
C VAL A 141 0.23 -2.63 -6.03
N ALA A 142 0.57 -1.38 -5.71
CA ALA A 142 1.59 -1.04 -4.71
C ALA A 142 1.23 0.27 -4.01
N GLU A 143 1.51 0.35 -2.70
CA GLU A 143 1.39 1.59 -1.91
C GLU A 143 2.42 1.58 -0.76
N SER A 144 3.31 2.57 -0.70
CA SER A 144 4.40 2.60 0.28
C SER A 144 4.79 4.00 0.72
N ARG A 145 5.31 4.10 1.94
CA ARG A 145 6.05 5.26 2.51
C ARG A 145 7.53 4.94 2.75
N LYS A 146 8.02 3.83 2.21
CA LYS A 146 9.38 3.32 2.43
C LYS A 146 10.10 3.16 1.08
N SER A 147 9.77 4.04 0.16
CA SER A 147 10.31 4.00 -1.19
C SER A 147 11.76 4.50 -1.19
N VAL A 148 12.53 4.01 -2.15
CA VAL A 148 13.85 4.56 -2.48
C VAL A 148 13.74 5.17 -3.86
N ARG A 149 13.95 6.49 -3.97
CA ARG A 149 14.04 7.17 -5.26
C ARG A 149 15.47 7.12 -5.79
N VAL A 150 15.62 6.76 -7.05
CA VAL A 150 16.89 6.76 -7.77
C VAL A 150 16.95 8.01 -8.65
N LEU A 151 17.98 8.81 -8.43
CA LEU A 151 18.24 10.08 -9.09
C LEU A 151 19.41 9.91 -10.07
N GLU A 152 19.14 10.12 -11.35
CA GLU A 152 20.10 9.91 -12.42
C GLU A 152 20.06 11.08 -13.40
N THR A 153 21.22 11.67 -13.69
CA THR A 153 21.33 12.87 -14.55
C THR A 153 20.47 12.75 -15.81
N SER A 154 19.74 13.81 -16.15
CA SER A 154 18.84 13.96 -17.32
C SER A 154 17.54 13.13 -17.30
N HIS A 155 17.27 12.36 -16.24
CA HIS A 155 16.08 11.53 -16.11
C HIS A 155 15.30 11.89 -14.84
N PRO A 156 13.95 11.95 -14.89
CA PRO A 156 13.13 12.04 -13.70
C PRO A 156 13.40 10.88 -12.73
N PRO A 157 13.14 11.07 -11.43
CA PRO A 157 13.33 10.01 -10.44
C PRO A 157 12.55 8.74 -10.77
N VAL A 158 13.12 7.60 -10.40
CA VAL A 158 12.40 6.32 -10.38
C VAL A 158 12.20 5.90 -8.93
N PHE A 159 10.98 5.54 -8.56
CA PHE A 159 10.66 5.07 -7.21
C PHE A 159 10.69 3.55 -7.15
N TYR A 160 11.52 3.02 -6.25
CA TYR A 160 11.62 1.60 -5.93
C TYR A 160 10.88 1.33 -4.63
N ILE A 161 9.95 0.38 -4.67
CA ILE A 161 9.03 0.03 -3.59
C ILE A 161 9.46 -1.32 -2.98
N PRO A 162 9.54 -1.45 -1.65
CA PRO A 162 9.88 -2.73 -1.02
C PRO A 162 8.81 -3.79 -1.34
N PRO A 163 9.19 -5.07 -1.55
CA PRO A 163 8.24 -6.13 -1.89
C PRO A 163 7.08 -6.31 -0.90
N ALA A 164 7.30 -5.98 0.38
CA ALA A 164 6.28 -6.06 1.43
C ALA A 164 5.08 -5.10 1.21
N ASP A 165 5.31 -4.04 0.43
CA ASP A 165 4.32 -3.00 0.12
C ASP A 165 3.77 -3.15 -1.31
N VAL A 166 4.07 -4.27 -1.98
CA VAL A 166 3.63 -4.61 -3.33
C VAL A 166 2.78 -5.87 -3.27
N ARG A 167 1.65 -5.88 -3.99
CA ARG A 167 0.84 -7.07 -4.21
C ARG A 167 1.52 -8.01 -5.20
N THR A 168 2.56 -8.69 -4.73
CA THR A 168 3.42 -9.57 -5.55
C THR A 168 2.68 -10.75 -6.15
N GLU A 169 1.51 -11.12 -5.61
CA GLU A 169 0.61 -12.11 -6.20
C GLU A 169 0.02 -11.68 -7.56
N LEU A 170 0.04 -10.37 -7.87
CA LEU A 170 -0.38 -9.81 -9.16
C LEU A 170 0.77 -9.76 -10.17
N LEU A 171 1.95 -10.27 -9.84
CA LEU A 171 3.13 -10.19 -10.68
C LEU A 171 3.53 -11.57 -11.19
N ILE A 172 3.68 -11.68 -12.50
CA ILE A 172 4.28 -12.86 -13.14
C ILE A 172 5.61 -12.48 -13.81
N PRO A 173 6.60 -13.38 -13.84
CA PRO A 173 7.83 -13.12 -14.58
C PRO A 173 7.52 -12.86 -16.06
N ALA A 174 8.00 -11.73 -16.59
CA ALA A 174 7.80 -11.40 -18.00
C ALA A 174 8.53 -12.41 -18.88
N THR A 175 7.92 -12.77 -20.01
CA THR A 175 8.50 -13.72 -20.99
C THR A 175 9.69 -13.16 -21.76
N SER A 176 9.85 -11.83 -21.77
CA SER A 176 10.95 -11.13 -22.46
C SER A 176 11.33 -9.86 -21.72
N GLY A 177 12.60 -9.46 -21.85
CA GLY A 177 13.13 -8.24 -21.23
C GLY A 177 14.14 -8.56 -20.13
N ARG A 178 15.42 -8.53 -20.48
CA ARG A 178 16.51 -8.37 -19.51
C ARG A 178 17.32 -7.20 -20.01
N THR A 179 17.23 -6.08 -19.31
CA THR A 179 18.11 -4.94 -19.54
C THR A 179 19.24 -5.02 -18.54
N TRP A 180 20.40 -4.52 -18.96
CA TRP A 180 21.58 -4.47 -18.11
C TRP A 180 21.93 -3.01 -17.86
N CYS A 181 22.06 -2.65 -16.60
CA CYS A 181 22.56 -1.36 -16.18
C CYS A 181 23.97 -1.55 -15.62
N GLU A 182 24.91 -0.70 -16.03
CA GLU A 182 26.30 -0.74 -15.58
C GLU A 182 26.50 -0.49 -14.08
N TRP A 183 25.48 0.08 -13.42
CA TRP A 183 25.52 0.39 -11.98
C TRP A 183 24.60 -0.52 -11.16
N LYS A 184 23.46 -0.91 -11.73
CA LYS A 184 22.37 -1.59 -10.99
C LYS A 184 22.32 -3.10 -11.30
N GLY A 185 23.07 -3.58 -12.30
CA GLY A 185 23.13 -4.98 -12.69
C GLY A 185 22.02 -5.37 -13.67
N ALA A 186 21.72 -6.68 -13.74
CA ALA A 186 20.69 -7.21 -14.64
C ALA A 186 19.30 -7.04 -14.05
N ALA A 187 18.43 -6.28 -14.73
CA ALA A 187 17.04 -6.14 -14.37
C ALA A 187 16.25 -7.40 -14.72
N ARG A 188 15.29 -7.75 -13.86
CA ARG A 188 14.25 -8.74 -14.11
C ARG A 188 12.93 -8.02 -14.28
N TYR A 189 12.23 -8.29 -15.37
CA TYR A 189 10.93 -7.69 -15.68
C TYR A 189 9.79 -8.59 -15.21
N TRP A 190 8.67 -7.93 -14.92
CA TRP A 190 7.43 -8.52 -14.43
C TRP A 190 6.25 -7.95 -15.21
N ASP A 191 5.31 -8.82 -15.57
CA ASP A 191 4.01 -8.41 -16.05
C ASP A 191 3.09 -8.20 -14.84
N VAL A 192 2.28 -7.14 -14.88
CA VAL A 192 1.25 -6.89 -13.86
C VAL A 192 -0.06 -7.47 -14.38
N VAL A 193 -0.67 -8.38 -13.63
CA VAL A 193 -1.88 -9.12 -14.01
C VAL A 193 -2.98 -8.83 -13.00
N VAL A 194 -4.05 -8.17 -13.44
CA VAL A 194 -5.21 -7.82 -12.61
C VAL A 194 -6.48 -8.32 -13.29
N GLY A 195 -6.97 -9.48 -12.82
CA GLY A 195 -8.05 -10.18 -13.52
C GLY A 195 -7.58 -10.61 -14.92
N ASP A 196 -8.31 -10.16 -15.95
CA ASP A 196 -7.98 -10.44 -17.35
C ASP A 196 -7.05 -9.37 -17.98
N ASP A 197 -6.71 -8.29 -17.26
CA ASP A 197 -5.85 -7.21 -17.74
C ASP A 197 -4.37 -7.55 -17.48
N VAL A 198 -3.55 -7.56 -18.53
CA VAL A 198 -2.13 -7.88 -18.48
C VAL A 198 -1.30 -6.70 -18.98
N ARG A 199 -0.52 -6.09 -18.09
CA ARG A 199 0.45 -5.03 -18.42
C ARG A 199 1.84 -5.63 -18.58
N ALA A 200 2.18 -5.96 -19.81
CA ALA A 200 3.46 -6.60 -20.14
C ALA A 200 4.67 -5.72 -19.78
N GLY A 201 5.66 -6.33 -19.11
CA GLY A 201 6.93 -5.73 -18.71
C GLY A 201 6.79 -4.43 -17.93
N ALA A 202 5.69 -4.26 -17.21
CA ALA A 202 5.32 -2.98 -16.63
C ALA A 202 5.98 -2.70 -15.27
N ALA A 203 6.62 -3.72 -14.68
CA ALA A 203 7.48 -3.56 -13.52
C ALA A 203 8.84 -4.24 -13.73
N TRP A 204 9.83 -3.83 -12.94
CA TRP A 204 11.14 -4.48 -12.90
C TRP A 204 11.74 -4.46 -11.50
N SER A 205 12.69 -5.36 -11.26
CA SER A 205 13.48 -5.41 -10.03
C SER A 205 14.93 -5.82 -10.31
N TYR A 206 15.82 -5.55 -9.35
CA TYR A 206 17.21 -5.99 -9.39
C TYR A 206 17.45 -7.07 -8.32
N PRO A 207 17.53 -8.36 -8.69
CA PRO A 207 17.74 -9.43 -7.71
C PRO A 207 19.19 -9.52 -7.23
N ARG A 208 20.13 -8.96 -8.01
CA ARG A 208 21.57 -8.95 -7.72
C ARG A 208 22.17 -7.59 -8.08
N PRO A 209 21.81 -6.52 -7.37
CA PRO A 209 22.38 -5.19 -7.60
C PRO A 209 23.86 -5.15 -7.22
N GLU A 210 24.61 -4.22 -7.80
CA GLU A 210 26.01 -4.00 -7.43
C GLU A 210 26.15 -3.44 -6.01
N ARG A 211 27.37 -3.47 -5.44
CA ARG A 211 27.62 -3.14 -4.02
C ARG A 211 27.02 -1.80 -3.57
N GLY A 212 27.04 -0.79 -4.43
CA GLY A 212 26.49 0.55 -4.16
C GLY A 212 24.96 0.64 -4.18
N PHE A 213 24.26 -0.38 -4.69
CA PHE A 213 22.79 -0.39 -4.89
C PHE A 213 22.11 -1.57 -4.18
N THR A 214 22.79 -2.19 -3.22
CA THR A 214 22.27 -3.36 -2.47
C THR A 214 20.97 -3.11 -1.74
N ALA A 215 20.68 -1.86 -1.37
CA ALA A 215 19.40 -1.45 -0.80
C ALA A 215 18.20 -1.66 -1.76
N LEU A 216 18.42 -1.70 -3.07
CA LEU A 216 17.38 -1.97 -4.08
C LEU A 216 17.14 -3.45 -4.33
N LYS A 217 17.81 -4.34 -3.60
CA LYS A 217 17.69 -5.78 -3.84
C LYS A 217 16.23 -6.19 -3.74
N ASP A 218 15.72 -6.73 -4.85
CA ASP A 218 14.34 -7.18 -5.03
C ASP A 218 13.26 -6.09 -4.92
N TYR A 219 13.61 -4.83 -4.66
CA TYR A 219 12.64 -3.72 -4.72
C TYR A 219 12.10 -3.59 -6.15
N LEU A 220 10.83 -3.19 -6.25
CA LEU A 220 10.12 -3.09 -7.52
C LEU A 220 9.92 -1.64 -7.93
N ALA A 221 10.19 -1.35 -9.19
CA ALA A 221 9.82 -0.11 -9.84
C ALA A 221 8.81 -0.40 -10.96
N PHE A 222 8.00 0.60 -11.31
CA PHE A 222 6.91 0.48 -12.29
C PHE A 222 7.03 1.57 -13.35
N TYR A 223 6.67 1.24 -14.59
CA TYR A 223 6.55 2.20 -15.68
C TYR A 223 5.21 2.95 -15.58
N PRO A 224 5.20 4.26 -15.28
CA PRO A 224 3.94 5.00 -15.19
C PRO A 224 3.14 4.98 -16.50
N SER A 225 3.83 4.92 -17.65
CA SER A 225 3.24 4.82 -18.99
C SER A 225 2.39 3.57 -19.23
N ARG A 226 2.56 2.53 -18.39
CA ARG A 226 1.85 1.24 -18.52
C ARG A 226 0.83 0.99 -17.42
N MET A 227 0.73 1.92 -16.47
CA MET A 227 -0.20 1.87 -15.34
C MET A 227 -1.36 2.84 -15.58
N ASP A 228 -2.48 2.64 -14.89
CA ASP A 228 -3.62 3.56 -15.01
C ASP A 228 -3.36 4.86 -14.26
N ARG A 229 -2.73 4.75 -13.08
CA ARG A 229 -2.38 5.90 -12.27
C ARG A 229 -1.20 5.60 -11.36
N CYS A 230 -0.23 6.49 -11.38
CA CYS A 230 0.85 6.55 -10.41
C CYS A 230 0.75 7.87 -9.65
N THR A 231 1.00 7.85 -8.34
CA THR A 231 1.05 9.08 -7.54
C THR A 231 2.19 9.14 -6.56
N VAL A 232 2.68 10.34 -6.27
CA VAL A 232 3.63 10.64 -5.18
C VAL A 232 3.01 11.71 -4.29
N ALA A 233 2.85 11.44 -2.99
CA ALA A 233 2.13 12.29 -2.05
C ALA A 233 0.71 12.69 -2.50
N GLY A 234 0.05 11.84 -3.30
CA GLY A 234 -1.27 12.13 -3.89
C GLY A 234 -1.23 12.88 -5.22
N GLU A 235 -0.07 13.40 -5.63
CA GLU A 235 0.12 14.04 -6.93
C GLU A 235 0.11 13.03 -8.06
N GLY A 236 -0.61 13.32 -9.15
CA GLY A 236 -0.54 12.52 -10.37
C GLY A 236 0.84 12.60 -11.02
N VAL A 237 1.41 11.45 -11.36
CA VAL A 237 2.70 11.34 -12.04
C VAL A 237 2.49 11.36 -13.55
N THR A 238 3.27 12.19 -14.24
CA THR A 238 3.42 12.13 -15.69
C THR A 238 4.58 11.19 -16.03
N ALA A 239 4.39 10.27 -16.97
CA ALA A 239 5.44 9.38 -17.43
C ALA A 239 6.50 10.16 -18.22
N GLN A 240 7.78 9.87 -17.97
CA GLN A 240 8.85 10.29 -18.86
C GLN A 240 8.59 9.77 -20.28
N GLU A 241 8.74 10.65 -21.27
CA GLU A 241 8.63 10.25 -22.68
C GLU A 241 9.74 9.27 -23.03
N GLY A 242 9.39 8.14 -23.65
CA GLY A 242 10.30 7.04 -23.90
C GLY A 242 10.45 6.11 -22.69
N ASP A 243 10.11 4.83 -22.86
CA ASP A 243 10.13 3.79 -21.81
C ASP A 243 11.56 3.34 -21.41
N PHE A 244 12.60 4.12 -21.70
CA PHE A 244 13.98 3.68 -21.49
C PHE A 244 14.38 3.64 -20.00
N TYR A 245 13.85 4.57 -19.19
CA TYR A 245 14.19 4.70 -17.77
C TYR A 245 12.99 4.64 -16.82
N GLY A 246 11.76 4.77 -17.34
CA GLY A 246 10.55 4.71 -16.52
C GLY A 246 10.45 5.83 -15.49
N GLY A 247 10.93 7.04 -15.82
CA GLY A 247 10.97 8.18 -14.92
C GLY A 247 9.57 8.71 -14.54
N TRP A 248 9.46 9.17 -13.29
CA TRP A 248 8.25 9.71 -12.69
C TRP A 248 8.36 11.24 -12.58
N ILE A 249 7.52 11.97 -13.31
CA ILE A 249 7.51 13.44 -13.31
C ILE A 249 6.35 13.93 -12.43
N THR A 250 6.70 14.63 -11.35
CA THR A 250 5.81 15.47 -10.56
C THR A 250 6.15 16.95 -10.79
N SER A 251 5.32 17.86 -10.29
CA SER A 251 5.45 19.32 -10.46
C SER A 251 6.75 19.91 -9.92
N GLU A 252 7.39 19.25 -8.95
CA GLU A 252 8.70 19.66 -8.43
C GLU A 252 9.86 19.26 -9.36
N VAL A 253 9.69 18.27 -10.23
CA VAL A 253 10.77 17.74 -11.08
C VAL A 253 10.84 18.55 -12.37
N CYS A 254 11.95 19.26 -12.55
CA CYS A 254 12.19 20.15 -13.67
C CYS A 254 13.12 19.52 -14.70
N GLY A 255 12.73 19.65 -15.98
CA GLY A 255 13.49 19.18 -17.12
C GLY A 255 14.52 20.21 -17.64
N PRO A 256 14.91 20.10 -18.92
CA PRO A 256 14.36 19.19 -19.93
C PRO A 256 14.72 17.72 -19.66
N PHE A 257 13.88 16.79 -20.11
CA PHE A 257 14.05 15.35 -19.88
C PHE A 257 14.54 14.64 -21.14
N LYS A 258 15.45 13.66 -20.98
CA LYS A 258 15.81 12.75 -22.06
C LYS A 258 14.67 11.76 -22.37
N GLY A 259 14.60 11.24 -23.59
CA GLY A 259 13.74 10.12 -23.97
C GLY A 259 12.74 10.41 -25.10
N GLY A 260 12.38 11.68 -25.32
CA GLY A 260 11.63 12.12 -26.49
C GLY A 260 12.50 12.23 -27.77
N PRO A 261 11.89 12.38 -28.96
CA PRO A 261 12.61 12.56 -30.22
C PRO A 261 13.62 13.71 -30.18
N GLY A 262 14.84 13.48 -30.68
CA GLY A 262 15.90 14.50 -30.74
C GLY A 262 16.79 14.61 -29.49
N THR A 263 16.52 13.82 -28.45
CA THR A 263 17.30 13.84 -27.18
C THR A 263 18.45 12.81 -27.12
N LEU A 264 18.69 12.08 -28.21
CA LEU A 264 19.67 10.96 -28.24
C LEU A 264 21.11 11.39 -27.96
N LEU A 265 21.49 12.61 -28.34
CA LEU A 265 22.85 13.17 -28.20
C LEU A 265 23.05 14.03 -26.94
N TRP A 266 22.05 14.08 -26.06
CA TRP A 266 22.14 14.78 -24.77
C TRP A 266 22.92 13.97 -23.74
#